data_AF-A0A955AF50-F1
#
_entry.id   AF-A0A955AF50-F1
#
_cell.length_a   1.000
_cell.length_b   1.000
_cell.length_c   1.000
_cell.angle_alpha   90.00
_cell.angle_beta   90.00
_cell.angle_gamma   90.00
#
_symmetry.space_group_name_H-M   'P 1'
#
loop_
_entity.id
_entity.type
_entity.pdbx_description
1 polymer ?
#
loop_
_entity_poly.entity_id
_entity_poly.type
_entity_poly.pdbx_seq_one_letter_code
_entity_poly.pdbx_strand_id
1 'polypeptide(L)'
;MTIRADKILVQHGQSATIIDAKTVTAAYLTFHPEDRIRLRICYTSKSKKKSRVIGVPPTVDFNRLSEMLPIAPVVRDARHRSLTQQSPQNHAVNGSRR
;
A
#
# COMPACT_ATOMS: atom_id res chain seq x y z
N MET A 1 8.50 -9.64 -6.80
CA MET A 1 7.65 -8.90 -7.77
C MET A 1 8.48 -8.65 -9.00
N THR A 2 7.87 -8.70 -10.19
CA THR A 2 8.53 -8.33 -11.44
C THR A 2 7.68 -7.26 -12.14
N ILE A 3 8.28 -6.14 -12.50
CA ILE A 3 7.64 -5.07 -13.27
C ILE A 3 8.18 -5.13 -14.70
N ARG A 4 7.27 -5.13 -15.68
CA ARG A 4 7.54 -5.05 -17.11
C ARG A 4 6.72 -3.91 -17.71
N ALA A 5 7.10 -3.46 -18.90
CA ALA A 5 6.41 -2.37 -19.58
C ALA A 5 4.90 -2.62 -19.79
N ASP A 6 4.51 -3.88 -19.99
CA ASP A 6 3.12 -4.29 -20.27
C ASP A 6 2.34 -4.73 -19.02
N LYS A 7 3.03 -5.16 -17.95
CA LYS A 7 2.39 -5.77 -16.79
C LYS A 7 3.24 -5.78 -15.54
N ILE A 8 2.56 -5.93 -14.42
CA ILE A 8 3.14 -6.12 -13.10
C ILE A 8 2.78 -7.52 -12.61
N LEU A 9 3.78 -8.34 -12.35
CA LEU A 9 3.65 -9.68 -11.81
C LEU A 9 3.96 -9.68 -10.31
N VAL A 10 2.96 -10.03 -9.52
CA VAL A 10 3.07 -10.19 -8.07
C VAL A 10 2.92 -11.65 -7.73
N GLN A 11 4.03 -12.31 -7.41
CA GLN A 11 4.05 -13.71 -6.97
C GLN A 11 4.17 -13.80 -5.45
N HIS A 12 3.37 -14.67 -4.84
CA HIS A 12 3.43 -15.01 -3.43
C HIS A 12 3.17 -16.51 -3.26
N GLY A 13 4.22 -17.27 -2.92
CA GLY A 13 4.18 -18.73 -2.92
C GLY A 13 3.78 -19.29 -4.29
N GLN A 14 2.77 -20.17 -4.31
CA GLN A 14 2.22 -20.79 -5.53
C GLN A 14 1.21 -19.89 -6.27
N SER A 15 0.90 -18.71 -5.75
CA SER A 15 -0.06 -17.79 -6.37
C SER A 15 0.64 -16.66 -7.10
N ALA A 16 0.17 -16.35 -8.31
CA ALA A 16 0.61 -15.21 -9.09
C ALA A 16 -0.58 -14.30 -9.43
N THR A 17 -0.42 -12.99 -9.25
CA THR A 17 -1.33 -11.97 -9.74
C THR A 17 -0.65 -11.22 -10.87
N ILE A 18 -1.27 -11.21 -12.04
CA ILE A 18 -0.85 -10.39 -13.18
C ILE A 18 -1.76 -9.17 -13.23
N ILE A 19 -1.16 -7.98 -13.22
CA ILE A 19 -1.86 -6.70 -13.35
C ILE A 19 -1.40 -6.09 -14.68
N ASP A 20 -2.33 -5.89 -15.59
CA ASP A 20 -2.07 -5.17 -16.85
C ASP A 20 -1.76 -3.70 -16.54
N ALA A 21 -0.65 -3.19 -17.06
CA ALA A 21 -0.20 -1.82 -16.89
C ALA A 21 -1.29 -0.79 -17.27
N LYS A 22 -2.06 -1.06 -18.33
CA LYS A 22 -3.14 -0.17 -18.82
C LYS A 22 -4.31 -0.06 -17.86
N THR A 23 -4.46 -1.03 -16.95
CA THR A 23 -5.55 -1.05 -15.98
C THR A 23 -5.18 -0.37 -14.67
N VAL A 24 -3.92 0.00 -14.48
CA VAL A 24 -3.45 0.71 -13.28
C VAL A 24 -4.06 2.10 -13.26
N THR A 25 -4.66 2.45 -12.13
CA THR A 25 -5.35 3.74 -11.93
C THR A 25 -4.63 4.64 -10.94
N ALA A 26 -3.85 4.06 -10.03
CA ALA A 26 -3.01 4.81 -9.11
C ALA A 26 -1.91 3.90 -8.52
N ALA A 27 -0.79 4.50 -8.14
CA ALA A 27 0.26 3.87 -7.36
C ALA A 27 0.58 4.74 -6.14
N TYR A 28 0.85 4.11 -5.01
CA TYR A 28 1.24 4.79 -3.76
C TYR A 28 2.44 4.11 -3.14
N LEU A 29 3.48 4.86 -2.85
CA LEU A 29 4.66 4.39 -2.13
C LEU A 29 4.61 4.94 -0.70
N THR A 30 4.43 4.08 0.30
CA THR A 30 4.30 4.48 1.70
C THR A 30 5.51 4.04 2.50
N PHE A 31 6.17 4.99 3.15
CA PHE A 31 7.27 4.77 4.09
C PHE A 31 6.70 4.60 5.49
N HIS A 32 6.89 3.44 6.11
CA HIS A 32 6.51 3.17 7.49
C HIS A 32 7.75 3.18 8.41
N PRO A 33 7.57 3.18 9.74
CA PRO A 33 8.68 2.94 10.68
C PRO A 33 9.42 1.63 10.37
N GLU A 34 10.66 1.52 10.88
CA GLU A 34 11.52 0.33 10.73
C GLU A 34 11.84 -0.03 9.27
N ASP A 35 12.01 0.98 8.42
CA ASP A 35 12.38 0.82 7.00
C ASP A 35 11.40 -0.05 6.18
N ARG A 36 10.15 -0.16 6.66
CA ARG A 36 9.11 -0.91 5.98
C ARG A 36 8.48 -0.05 4.90
N ILE A 37 8.75 -0.37 3.64
CA ILE A 37 8.18 0.36 2.51
C ILE A 37 7.10 -0.48 1.85
N ARG A 38 5.96 0.14 1.56
CA ARG A 38 4.81 -0.51 0.92
C ARG A 38 4.45 0.20 -0.38
N LEU A 39 4.44 -0.55 -1.47
CA LEU A 39 3.88 -0.12 -2.74
C LEU A 39 2.44 -0.64 -2.84
N ARG A 40 1.47 0.27 -2.94
CA ARG A 40 0.08 -0.05 -3.26
C ARG A 40 -0.20 0.29 -4.71
N ILE A 41 -0.69 -0.69 -5.45
CA ILE A 41 -1.11 -0.55 -6.84
C ILE A 41 -2.63 -0.70 -6.89
N CYS A 42 -3.33 0.33 -7.36
CA CYS A 42 -4.76 0.32 -7.62
C CYS A 42 -4.99 0.06 -9.11
N TYR A 43 -5.91 -0.84 -9.43
CA TYR A 43 -6.18 -1.23 -10.81
C TYR A 43 -7.62 -1.71 -11.00
N THR A 44 -8.09 -1.72 -12.24
CA THR A 44 -9.42 -2.23 -12.59
C THR A 44 -9.30 -3.64 -13.17
N SER A 45 -10.11 -4.57 -12.68
CA SER A 45 -10.13 -5.96 -13.17
C SER A 45 -11.57 -6.43 -13.26
N LYS A 46 -12.00 -6.86 -14.46
CA LYS A 46 -13.40 -7.26 -14.74
C LYS A 46 -14.40 -6.20 -14.24
N SER A 47 -14.15 -4.94 -14.59
CA SER A 47 -14.94 -3.77 -14.19
C SER A 47 -15.00 -3.46 -12.69
N LYS A 48 -14.22 -4.17 -11.86
CA LYS A 48 -14.13 -3.92 -10.41
C LYS A 48 -12.82 -3.24 -10.06
N LYS A 49 -12.89 -2.22 -9.20
CA LYS A 49 -11.70 -1.59 -8.61
C LYS A 49 -11.06 -2.57 -7.61
N LYS A 50 -9.76 -2.79 -7.76
CA LYS A 50 -8.94 -3.62 -6.88
C LYS A 50 -7.70 -2.87 -6.45
N SER A 51 -7.07 -3.36 -5.40
CA SER A 51 -5.71 -2.92 -5.06
C SER A 51 -4.87 -4.06 -4.55
N ARG A 52 -3.56 -3.99 -4.82
CA ARG A 52 -2.55 -4.91 -4.29
C ARG A 52 -1.50 -4.11 -3.53
N VAL A 53 -1.15 -4.57 -2.34
CA VAL A 53 -0.05 -4.00 -1.54
C VAL A 53 1.12 -4.97 -1.58
N ILE A 54 2.32 -4.43 -1.77
CA ILE A 54 3.55 -5.16 -1.98
C ILE A 54 4.61 -4.56 -1.07
N GLY A 55 5.33 -5.39 -0.32
CA GLY A 55 6.50 -4.95 0.43
C GLY A 55 7.64 -4.65 -0.56
N VAL A 56 8.25 -3.48 -0.41
CA VAL A 56 9.43 -3.08 -1.19
C VAL A 56 10.62 -3.05 -0.23
N PRO A 57 11.72 -3.75 -0.54
CA PRO A 57 12.95 -3.64 0.25
C PRO A 57 13.45 -2.19 0.28
N PRO A 58 14.00 -1.70 1.41
CA PRO A 58 14.54 -0.35 1.50
C PRO A 58 15.75 -0.12 0.59
N THR A 59 16.38 -1.19 0.10
CA THR A 59 17.51 -1.16 -0.83
C THR A 59 17.11 -0.91 -2.29
N VAL A 60 15.81 -0.90 -2.61
CA VAL A 60 15.35 -0.62 -3.97
C VAL A 60 15.57 0.85 -4.30
N ASP A 61 16.19 1.12 -5.45
CA ASP A 61 16.25 2.45 -6.04
C ASP A 61 14.84 2.93 -6.42
N PHE A 62 14.34 3.94 -5.72
CA PHE A 62 13.00 4.49 -5.92
C PHE A 62 12.86 5.24 -7.25
N ASN A 63 13.92 5.87 -7.75
CA ASN A 63 13.87 6.58 -9.02
C ASN A 63 13.62 5.58 -10.14
N ARG A 64 14.42 4.50 -10.15
CA ARG A 64 14.25 3.41 -11.10
C ARG A 64 12.90 2.70 -10.95
N LEU A 65 12.42 2.51 -9.72
CA LEU A 65 11.09 1.95 -9.50
C LEU A 65 9.98 2.84 -10.08
N SER A 66 10.08 4.15 -9.89
CA SER A 66 9.12 5.12 -10.41
C SER A 66 9.07 5.12 -11.93
N GLU A 67 10.22 5.04 -12.59
CA GLU A 67 10.32 4.97 -14.07
C GLU A 67 9.72 3.69 -14.65
N MET A 68 9.80 2.58 -13.91
CA MET A 68 9.26 1.30 -14.36
C MET A 68 7.74 1.17 -14.16
N LEU A 69 7.15 1.97 -13.26
CA LEU A 69 5.73 1.92 -13.00
C LEU A 69 4.95 2.61 -14.13
N PRO A 70 3.78 2.07 -14.53
CA PRO A 70 2.98 2.68 -15.59
C PRO A 70 2.42 4.05 -15.22
N ILE A 71 2.41 4.39 -13.92
CA ILE A 71 2.02 5.70 -13.39
C ILE A 71 3.00 6.02 -12.26
N ALA A 72 3.45 7.28 -12.21
CA ALA A 72 4.30 7.76 -11.13
C ALA A 72 3.61 7.57 -9.76
N PRO A 73 4.28 6.93 -8.78
CA PRO A 73 3.69 6.69 -7.48
C PRO A 73 3.59 7.98 -6.67
N VAL A 74 2.46 8.16 -5.98
CA VAL A 74 2.35 9.20 -4.94
C VAL A 74 3.09 8.73 -3.69
N VAL A 75 4.09 9.49 -3.27
CA VAL A 75 4.88 9.21 -2.06
C VAL A 75 4.11 9.64 -0.82
N ARG A 76 4.06 8.77 0.19
CA ARG A 76 3.41 8.99 1.48
C ARG A 76 4.37 8.65 2.61
N ASP A 77 4.43 9.51 3.60
CA ASP A 77 5.17 9.26 4.83
C ASP A 77 4.21 8.90 5.96
N ALA A 78 4.36 7.69 6.49
CA ALA A 78 3.60 7.18 7.63
C ALA A 78 4.51 6.90 8.84
N ARG A 79 5.77 7.34 8.82
CA ARG A 79 6.74 7.13 9.91
C ARG A 79 6.30 7.80 11.21
N HIS A 80 5.56 8.91 11.12
CA HIS A 80 5.07 9.67 12.27
C HIS A 80 3.62 9.35 12.66
N ARG A 81 2.98 8.32 12.08
CA ARG A 81 1.57 8.02 12.37
C ARG A 81 1.34 7.18 13.63
N SER A 82 2.41 6.91 14.36
CA SER A 82 2.37 6.25 15.67
C SER A 82 2.20 7.32 16.75
N LEU A 83 0.96 7.66 17.16
CA LEU A 83 0.59 8.25 18.47
C LEU A 83 -0.85 8.82 18.58
N THR A 84 -1.84 8.36 17.79
CA THR A 84 -3.22 8.86 17.98
C THR A 84 -4.32 7.82 17.75
N GLN A 85 -4.16 6.64 18.37
CA GLN A 85 -5.28 5.78 18.71
C GLN A 85 -5.22 5.45 20.21
N GLN A 86 -5.21 6.48 21.07
CA GLN A 86 -5.76 6.31 22.41
C GLN A 86 -7.27 6.38 22.26
N SER A 87 -7.92 5.22 22.30
CA SER A 87 -9.35 5.08 22.49
C SER A 87 -9.80 6.03 23.61
N PRO A 88 -10.87 6.82 23.47
CA PRO A 88 -11.45 7.47 24.63
C PRO A 88 -11.87 6.35 25.60
N GLN A 89 -11.22 6.31 26.76
CA GLN A 89 -11.70 5.51 27.89
C GLN A 89 -13.09 6.04 28.22
N ASN A 90 -14.12 5.29 27.85
CA ASN A 90 -15.48 5.52 28.34
C ASN A 90 -15.45 5.35 29.87
N HIS A 91 -15.30 6.47 30.58
CA HIS A 91 -15.61 6.57 32.00
C HIS A 91 -17.12 6.45 32.14
N ALA A 92 -17.62 5.22 32.22
CA ALA A 92 -18.99 4.96 32.65
C ALA A 92 -19.05 5.22 34.17
N VAL A 93 -19.44 6.45 34.52
CA VAL A 93 -19.82 6.83 35.88
C VAL A 93 -21.16 6.16 36.18
N ASN A 94 -21.14 4.96 36.76
CA ASN A 94 -22.34 4.38 37.36
C ASN A 94 -22.48 4.94 38.78
N GLY A 95 -23.09 6.13 38.84
CA GLY A 95 -23.61 6.72 40.06
C GLY A 95 -25.14 6.65 40.09
N SER A 96 -25.65 6.29 41.27
CA SER A 96 -27.02 6.48 41.76
C SER A 96 -28.10 5.43 41.45
N ARG A 97 -28.23 4.52 42.43
CA ARG A 97 -29.43 4.30 43.25
C ARG A 97 -30.70 5.06 42.81
N ARG A 98 -31.76 4.30 42.52
CA ARG A 98 -33.02 4.31 43.29
C ARG A 98 -33.81 3.05 43.01
#